data_AF-X1UCU1-F1
#
_entry.id   AF-X1UCU1-F1
#
_cell.length_a   1.000
_cell.length_b   1.000
_cell.length_c   1.000
_cell.angle_alpha   90.00
_cell.angle_beta   90.00
_cell.angle_gamma   90.00
#
_symmetry.space_group_name_H-M   'P 1'
#
loop_
_entity.id
_entity.type
_entity.pdbx_description
1 polymer ?
#
loop_
_entity_poly.entity_id
_entity_poly.type
_entity_poly.pdbx_seq_one_letter_code
_entity_poly.pdbx_strand_id
1 'polypeptide(L)'
;SSIIGHEVGEKAVRYDPLMRYLEVLAASSDRITMNPFGKTHEGRSLVHLIITSPKNHQRLEQIKADNAKLADPRKLPNPEAGKKLLQSHPATAIMTYSIHGDELSSTDAAMQLAYQLVAGTDERTKSLLDQVVTIIDPLQNPDGRERHLASIEQRTGAISSTDGQHIQHNSINGRTNHYRFDMNRDLVSLVTLENQARMKVITEWKPHFMVDSHEMGALEGYLMDPPRQPLNPLFPKKNLHWREQYGFDQAAAFDAHGWSYYAKDWNVDFAPI
;
A
#
# COMPACT_ATOMS: atom_id res chain seq x y z
N SER A 1 -20.90 1.16 3.59
CA SER A 1 -21.95 0.99 2.56
C SER A 1 -22.46 2.24 1.85
N SER A 2 -22.80 3.36 2.51
CA SER A 2 -23.55 4.46 1.87
C SER A 2 -22.93 5.10 0.61
N ILE A 3 -21.60 5.07 0.46
CA ILE A 3 -20.91 5.67 -0.71
C ILE A 3 -20.61 4.65 -1.81
N ILE A 4 -20.20 3.42 -1.42
CA ILE A 4 -19.79 2.37 -2.36
C ILE A 4 -20.92 1.40 -2.74
N GLY A 5 -22.04 1.43 -2.04
CA GLY A 5 -23.24 0.65 -2.33
C GLY A 5 -23.31 -0.74 -1.68
N HIS A 6 -22.27 -1.16 -0.97
CA HIS A 6 -22.18 -2.45 -0.26
C HIS A 6 -21.23 -2.34 0.94
N GLU A 7 -21.16 -3.34 1.82
CA GLU A 7 -20.16 -3.33 2.89
C GLU A 7 -18.75 -3.68 2.36
N VAL A 8 -17.72 -3.19 3.05
CA VAL A 8 -16.31 -3.50 2.71
C VAL A 8 -16.10 -5.01 2.84
N GLY A 9 -15.45 -5.63 1.85
CA GLY A 9 -15.26 -7.08 1.79
C GLY A 9 -16.47 -7.88 1.30
N GLU A 10 -17.64 -7.25 1.10
CA GLU A 10 -18.80 -7.93 0.48
C GLU A 10 -18.57 -8.17 -1.02
N LYS A 11 -18.03 -7.16 -1.71
CA LYS A 11 -17.67 -7.17 -3.13
C LYS A 11 -16.45 -6.29 -3.34
N ALA A 12 -15.61 -6.65 -4.30
CA ALA A 12 -14.47 -5.83 -4.67
C ALA A 12 -14.92 -4.46 -5.20
N VAL A 13 -14.41 -3.38 -4.59
CA VAL A 13 -14.81 -2.02 -4.95
C VAL A 13 -14.27 -1.63 -6.34
N ARG A 14 -15.15 -1.10 -7.21
CA ARG A 14 -14.80 -0.52 -8.52
C ARG A 14 -14.08 0.83 -8.37
N TYR A 15 -13.34 1.25 -9.40
CA TYR A 15 -12.59 2.50 -9.43
C TYR A 15 -13.46 3.73 -9.09
N ASP A 16 -14.58 3.97 -9.76
CA ASP A 16 -15.37 5.19 -9.53
C ASP A 16 -15.99 5.27 -8.12
N PRO A 17 -16.62 4.20 -7.57
CA PRO A 17 -17.03 4.18 -6.17
C PRO A 17 -15.87 4.39 -5.19
N LEU A 18 -14.70 3.81 -5.44
CA LEU A 18 -13.50 4.04 -4.63
C LEU A 18 -13.15 5.52 -4.64
N MET A 19 -13.04 6.15 -5.80
CA MET A 19 -12.69 7.58 -5.92
C MET A 19 -13.67 8.47 -5.15
N ARG A 20 -14.98 8.24 -5.30
CA ARG A 20 -16.00 8.97 -4.53
C ARG A 20 -15.86 8.77 -3.03
N TYR A 21 -15.58 7.54 -2.60
CA TYR A 21 -15.34 7.24 -1.19
C TYR A 21 -14.13 7.99 -0.63
N LEU A 22 -13.01 8.01 -1.36
CA LEU A 22 -11.80 8.69 -0.95
C LEU A 22 -11.98 10.21 -0.90
N GLU A 23 -12.72 10.79 -1.85
CA GLU A 23 -13.08 12.22 -1.85
C GLU A 23 -13.91 12.59 -0.61
N VAL A 24 -14.94 11.78 -0.31
CA VAL A 24 -15.78 11.98 0.88
C VAL A 24 -14.96 11.83 2.16
N LEU A 25 -14.11 10.80 2.24
CA LEU A 25 -13.26 10.58 3.40
C LEU A 25 -12.28 11.75 3.61
N ALA A 26 -11.63 12.21 2.55
CA ALA A 26 -10.72 13.36 2.61
C ALA A 26 -11.42 14.66 3.03
N ALA A 27 -12.67 14.87 2.59
CA ALA A 27 -13.46 16.05 3.00
C ALA A 27 -13.97 15.97 4.45
N SER A 28 -13.92 14.80 5.10
CA SER A 28 -14.52 14.58 6.42
C SER A 28 -13.65 14.98 7.61
N SER A 29 -12.34 15.18 7.41
CA SER A 29 -11.39 15.38 8.52
C SER A 29 -10.15 16.17 8.10
N ASP A 30 -9.58 16.93 9.04
CA ASP A 30 -8.28 17.62 8.93
C ASP A 30 -7.06 16.69 9.08
N ARG A 31 -7.30 15.38 9.27
CA ARG A 31 -6.26 14.35 9.37
C ARG A 31 -5.81 13.81 8.03
N ILE A 32 -6.55 14.07 6.96
CA ILE A 32 -6.38 13.42 5.66
C ILE A 32 -6.36 14.44 4.52
N THR A 33 -5.46 14.22 3.56
CA THR A 33 -5.50 14.89 2.25
C THR A 33 -5.39 13.85 1.15
N MET A 34 -6.15 14.02 0.07
CA MET A 34 -6.06 13.19 -1.13
C MET A 34 -5.33 13.95 -2.23
N ASN A 35 -4.25 13.37 -2.76
CA ASN A 35 -3.38 14.00 -3.74
C ASN A 35 -3.30 13.15 -5.02
N PRO A 36 -3.63 13.70 -6.20
CA PRO A 36 -3.34 13.05 -7.46
C PRO A 36 -1.84 13.08 -7.74
N PHE A 37 -1.29 11.96 -8.19
CA PHE A 37 0.15 11.86 -8.49
C PHE A 37 0.46 11.31 -9.90
N GLY A 38 -0.56 10.89 -10.65
CA GLY A 38 -0.39 10.40 -12.01
C GLY A 38 -1.70 10.03 -12.67
N LYS A 39 -1.60 9.48 -13.89
CA LYS A 39 -2.70 8.87 -14.61
C LYS A 39 -2.23 7.59 -15.29
N THR A 40 -3.12 6.63 -15.42
CA THR A 40 -2.90 5.42 -16.21
C THR A 40 -3.04 5.68 -17.71
N HIS A 41 -2.75 4.68 -18.53
CA HIS A 41 -2.95 4.75 -19.97
C HIS A 41 -4.41 4.93 -20.39
N GLU A 42 -5.36 4.36 -19.63
CA GLU A 42 -6.80 4.58 -19.88
C GLU A 42 -7.32 5.89 -19.27
N GLY A 43 -6.44 6.73 -18.73
CA GLY A 43 -6.76 8.07 -18.23
C GLY A 43 -7.32 8.10 -16.80
N ARG A 44 -7.28 6.98 -16.06
CA ARG A 44 -7.69 6.94 -14.66
C ARG A 44 -6.65 7.63 -13.78
N SER A 45 -7.10 8.56 -12.95
CA SER A 45 -6.25 9.27 -12.00
C SER A 45 -5.75 8.31 -10.92
N LEU A 46 -4.44 8.34 -10.67
CA LEU A 46 -3.81 7.70 -9.53
C LEU A 46 -3.73 8.72 -8.39
N VAL A 47 -4.18 8.32 -7.20
CA VAL A 47 -4.20 9.16 -6.02
C VAL A 47 -3.53 8.46 -4.84
N HIS A 48 -2.91 9.23 -3.97
CA HIS A 48 -2.52 8.76 -2.65
C HIS A 48 -3.17 9.63 -1.57
N LEU A 49 -3.41 9.03 -0.41
CA LEU A 49 -3.85 9.72 0.79
C LEU A 49 -2.63 10.04 1.64
N ILE A 50 -2.61 11.19 2.32
CA ILE A 50 -1.67 11.46 3.42
C ILE A 50 -2.52 11.56 4.68
N ILE A 51 -2.29 10.66 5.63
CA ILE A 51 -3.04 10.57 6.88
C ILE A 51 -2.08 10.71 8.06
N THR A 52 -2.28 11.73 8.89
CA THR A 52 -1.48 12.03 10.08
C THR A 52 -2.24 13.01 11.00
N SER A 53 -1.69 13.36 12.16
CA SER A 53 -2.35 14.33 13.04
C SER A 53 -2.40 15.74 12.41
N PRO A 54 -3.40 16.59 12.74
CA PRO A 54 -3.51 17.93 12.17
C PRO A 54 -2.26 18.79 12.41
N LYS A 55 -1.59 18.56 13.55
CA LYS A 55 -0.30 19.18 13.89
C LYS A 55 0.80 18.80 12.90
N ASN A 56 0.86 17.54 12.47
CA ASN A 56 1.82 17.09 11.45
C ASN A 56 1.44 17.61 10.06
N HIS A 57 0.15 17.68 9.74
CA HIS A 57 -0.36 18.25 8.49
C HIS A 57 0.12 19.70 8.27
N GLN A 58 0.06 20.53 9.31
CA GLN A 58 0.53 21.93 9.27
C GLN A 58 2.02 22.08 8.95
N ARG A 59 2.82 21.01 9.06
CA ARG A 59 4.27 21.03 8.86
C ARG A 59 4.76 19.96 7.88
N LEU A 60 3.93 19.44 6.99
CA LEU A 60 4.32 18.37 6.06
C LEU A 60 5.55 18.72 5.20
N GLU A 61 5.63 19.94 4.69
CA GLU A 61 6.79 20.37 3.90
C GLU A 61 8.08 20.36 4.72
N GLN A 62 8.00 20.74 6.00
CA GLN A 62 9.14 20.67 6.92
C GLN A 62 9.51 19.22 7.23
N ILE A 63 8.52 18.35 7.48
CA ILE A 63 8.74 16.90 7.69
C ILE A 63 9.45 16.33 6.45
N LYS A 64 8.91 16.55 5.25
CA LYS A 64 9.50 16.06 4.00
C LYS A 64 10.94 16.56 3.80
N ALA A 65 11.20 17.84 4.04
CA ALA A 65 12.55 18.42 3.92
C ALA A 65 13.53 17.84 4.96
N ASP A 66 13.08 17.61 6.18
CA ASP A 66 13.88 17.03 7.25
C ASP A 66 14.17 15.54 7.00
N ASN A 67 13.19 14.79 6.50
CA ASN A 67 13.40 13.41 6.10
C ASN A 67 14.41 13.30 4.96
N ALA A 68 14.41 14.25 4.01
CA ALA A 68 15.42 14.32 2.96
C ALA A 68 16.85 14.59 3.49
N LYS A 69 17.00 15.31 4.61
CA LYS A 69 18.30 15.47 5.30
C LYS A 69 18.72 14.20 6.04
N LEU A 70 17.77 13.50 6.67
CA LEU A 70 18.05 12.23 7.34
C LEU A 70 18.47 11.14 6.35
N ALA A 71 17.84 11.10 5.17
CA ALA A 71 18.20 10.16 4.10
C ALA A 71 19.55 10.46 3.44
N ASP A 72 20.04 11.70 3.51
CA ASP A 72 21.37 12.09 3.05
C ASP A 72 22.13 12.83 4.16
N PRO A 73 22.74 12.11 5.11
CA PRO A 73 23.37 12.70 6.29
C PRO A 73 24.56 13.61 5.95
N ARG A 74 25.07 13.59 4.72
CA ARG A 74 26.09 14.54 4.23
C ARG A 74 25.57 15.98 4.20
N LYS A 75 24.24 16.16 4.18
CA LYS A 75 23.56 17.45 4.24
C LYS A 75 23.34 17.95 5.68
N LEU A 76 23.73 17.16 6.68
CA LEU A 76 23.71 17.57 8.08
C LEU A 76 25.08 18.12 8.50
N PRO A 77 25.13 19.15 9.35
CA PRO A 77 26.40 19.75 9.77
C PRO A 77 27.25 18.82 10.65
N ASN A 78 26.61 17.93 11.41
CA ASN A 78 27.25 16.93 12.27
C ASN A 78 26.23 15.85 12.71
N PRO A 79 26.69 14.72 13.29
CA PRO A 79 25.80 13.66 13.78
C PRO A 79 24.79 14.10 14.84
N GLU A 80 25.12 15.07 15.69
CA GLU A 80 24.23 15.55 16.76
C GLU A 80 23.01 16.30 16.20
N ALA A 81 23.16 17.03 15.09
CA ALA A 81 22.05 17.65 14.39
C ALA A 81 21.03 16.60 13.91
N GLY A 82 21.52 15.45 13.40
CA GLY A 82 20.66 14.33 13.03
C GLY A 82 19.91 13.72 14.21
N LYS A 83 20.61 13.48 15.34
CA LYS A 83 19.97 12.96 16.56
C LYS A 83 18.89 13.89 17.10
N LYS A 84 19.16 15.20 17.14
CA LYS A 84 18.17 16.20 17.57
C LYS A 84 16.95 16.22 16.65
N LEU A 85 17.17 16.08 15.34
CA LEU A 85 16.08 16.03 14.38
C LEU A 85 15.19 14.80 14.62
N LEU A 86 15.78 13.62 14.83
CA LEU A 86 15.06 12.37 15.09
C LEU A 86 14.15 12.44 16.33
N GLN A 87 14.46 13.24 17.35
CA GLN A 87 13.65 13.33 18.59
C GLN A 87 12.24 13.91 18.37
N SER A 88 12.02 14.67 17.29
CA SER A 88 10.75 15.37 17.04
C SER A 88 10.18 15.12 15.64
N HIS A 89 10.83 14.22 14.90
CA HIS A 89 10.49 13.89 13.52
C HIS A 89 9.60 12.64 13.49
N PRO A 90 8.39 12.72 12.89
CA PRO A 90 7.55 11.53 12.75
C PRO A 90 8.15 10.57 11.71
N ALA A 91 7.92 9.28 11.87
CA ALA A 91 8.23 8.32 10.84
C ALA A 91 7.33 8.55 9.62
N THR A 92 7.83 8.26 8.42
CA THR A 92 7.02 8.25 7.20
C THR A 92 6.85 6.80 6.74
N ALA A 93 5.61 6.39 6.49
CA ALA A 93 5.26 5.07 6.00
C ALA A 93 4.47 5.17 4.69
N ILE A 94 4.79 4.33 3.70
CA ILE A 94 4.01 4.20 2.46
C ILE A 94 3.36 2.82 2.44
N MET A 95 2.05 2.79 2.24
CA MET A 95 1.25 1.58 2.13
C MET A 95 0.64 1.54 0.73
N THR A 96 1.03 0.59 -0.10
CA THR A 96 0.57 0.46 -1.49
C THR A 96 -0.24 -0.81 -1.68
N TYR A 97 -1.27 -0.75 -2.51
CA TYR A 97 -2.24 -1.82 -2.68
C TYR A 97 -2.58 -2.05 -4.16
N SER A 98 -2.90 -3.30 -4.52
CA SER A 98 -3.38 -3.69 -5.87
C SER A 98 -2.45 -3.27 -7.03
N ILE A 99 -1.15 -3.55 -6.93
CA ILE A 99 -0.23 -3.43 -8.09
C ILE A 99 -0.63 -4.41 -9.19
N HIS A 100 -1.21 -5.53 -8.80
CA HIS A 100 -1.95 -6.42 -9.67
C HIS A 100 -3.45 -6.16 -9.52
N GLY A 101 -4.12 -5.88 -10.64
CA GLY A 101 -5.51 -5.45 -10.60
C GLY A 101 -6.50 -6.55 -10.20
N ASP A 102 -6.11 -7.82 -10.31
CA ASP A 102 -6.91 -8.98 -9.89
C ASP A 102 -6.65 -9.42 -8.45
N GLU A 103 -5.84 -8.70 -7.69
CA GLU A 103 -5.67 -8.88 -6.23
C GLU A 103 -6.71 -8.03 -5.49
N LEU A 104 -7.93 -8.57 -5.39
CA LEU A 104 -9.15 -7.83 -5.13
C LEU A 104 -9.24 -7.17 -3.74
N SER A 105 -8.87 -7.92 -2.70
CA SER A 105 -9.00 -7.58 -1.28
C SER A 105 -8.10 -6.42 -0.83
N SER A 106 -6.98 -6.20 -1.53
CA SER A 106 -5.98 -5.22 -1.15
C SER A 106 -6.54 -3.78 -1.14
N THR A 107 -7.33 -3.40 -2.15
CA THR A 107 -7.99 -2.08 -2.19
C THR A 107 -9.01 -1.89 -1.07
N ASP A 108 -9.78 -2.93 -0.75
CA ASP A 108 -10.75 -2.91 0.35
C ASP A 108 -10.05 -2.77 1.71
N ALA A 109 -8.91 -3.44 1.89
CA ALA A 109 -8.06 -3.28 3.07
C ALA A 109 -7.49 -1.86 3.19
N ALA A 110 -7.08 -1.25 2.07
CA ALA A 110 -6.62 0.14 2.04
C ALA A 110 -7.71 1.12 2.50
N MET A 111 -8.95 0.90 2.06
CA MET A 111 -10.11 1.69 2.49
C MET A 111 -10.36 1.54 3.99
N GLN A 112 -10.31 0.30 4.51
CA GLN A 112 -10.52 0.05 5.93
C GLN A 112 -9.42 0.70 6.78
N LEU A 113 -8.15 0.62 6.35
CA LEU A 113 -7.05 1.28 7.04
C LEU A 113 -7.23 2.80 7.05
N ALA A 114 -7.53 3.39 5.89
CA ALA A 114 -7.76 4.83 5.77
C ALA A 114 -8.92 5.27 6.68
N TYR A 115 -10.02 4.53 6.69
CA TYR A 115 -11.16 4.79 7.58
C TYR A 115 -10.76 4.75 9.05
N GLN A 116 -10.06 3.71 9.48
CA GLN A 116 -9.62 3.56 10.87
C GLN A 116 -8.72 4.72 11.30
N LEU A 117 -7.77 5.14 10.46
CA LEU A 117 -6.87 6.25 10.78
C LEU A 117 -7.59 7.60 10.83
N VAL A 118 -8.61 7.80 10.00
CA VAL A 118 -9.38 9.05 9.98
C VAL A 118 -10.38 9.11 11.14
N ALA A 119 -11.22 8.08 11.27
CA ALA A 119 -12.35 8.04 12.20
C ALA A 119 -11.98 7.53 13.61
N GLY A 120 -10.83 6.85 13.76
CA GLY A 120 -10.42 6.26 15.02
C GLY A 120 -10.19 7.29 16.13
N THR A 121 -10.76 6.99 17.30
CA THR A 121 -10.65 7.81 18.51
C THR A 121 -9.93 7.10 19.66
N ASP A 122 -9.49 5.86 19.44
CA ASP A 122 -8.72 5.10 20.41
C ASP A 122 -7.29 5.64 20.54
N GLU A 123 -6.66 5.37 21.69
CA GLU A 123 -5.34 5.89 22.01
C GLU A 123 -4.25 5.37 21.07
N ARG A 124 -4.40 4.15 20.54
CA ARG A 124 -3.43 3.59 19.59
C ARG A 124 -3.48 4.37 18.27
N THR A 125 -4.66 4.64 17.73
CA THR A 125 -4.82 5.46 16.52
C THR A 125 -4.28 6.87 16.71
N LYS A 126 -4.63 7.55 17.82
CA LYS A 126 -4.11 8.91 18.11
C LYS A 126 -2.59 8.93 18.19
N SER A 127 -2.01 7.97 18.92
CA SER A 127 -0.55 7.85 19.07
C SER A 127 0.14 7.61 17.73
N LEU A 128 -0.43 6.75 16.87
CA LEU A 128 0.08 6.52 15.51
C LEU A 128 0.04 7.81 14.68
N LEU A 129 -1.08 8.54 14.68
CA LEU A 129 -1.22 9.78 13.91
C LEU A 129 -0.20 10.85 14.31
N ASP A 130 0.16 10.93 15.60
CA ASP A 130 1.16 11.89 16.08
C ASP A 130 2.59 11.51 15.71
N GLN A 131 2.88 10.21 15.61
CA GLN A 131 4.22 9.68 15.39
C GLN A 131 4.51 9.30 13.94
N VAL A 132 3.47 9.15 13.10
CA VAL A 132 3.59 8.63 11.74
C VAL A 132 2.84 9.51 10.75
N VAL A 133 3.49 9.78 9.62
CA VAL A 133 2.86 10.25 8.39
C VAL A 133 2.64 9.03 7.50
N THR A 134 1.39 8.57 7.41
CA THR A 134 1.02 7.40 6.60
C THR A 134 0.53 7.85 5.24
N ILE A 135 1.15 7.33 4.19
CA ILE A 135 0.78 7.60 2.80
C ILE A 135 0.17 6.32 2.24
N ILE A 136 -1.06 6.39 1.73
CA ILE A 136 -1.78 5.22 1.22
C ILE A 136 -2.01 5.40 -0.28
N ASP A 137 -1.46 4.49 -1.10
CA ASP A 137 -1.82 4.31 -2.52
C ASP A 137 -2.80 3.12 -2.61
N PRO A 138 -4.13 3.38 -2.63
CA PRO A 138 -5.13 2.33 -2.43
C PRO A 138 -5.36 1.45 -3.67
N LEU A 139 -4.91 1.89 -4.84
CA LEU A 139 -5.14 1.20 -6.11
C LEU A 139 -4.09 1.59 -7.15
N GLN A 140 -3.03 0.78 -7.20
CA GLN A 140 -1.90 0.97 -8.09
C GLN A 140 -2.23 0.66 -9.57
N ASN A 141 -3.13 -0.29 -9.83
CA ASN A 141 -3.50 -0.76 -11.17
C ASN A 141 -5.01 -0.69 -11.46
N PRO A 142 -5.60 0.51 -11.57
CA PRO A 142 -7.03 0.62 -11.81
C PRO A 142 -7.45 0.09 -13.18
N ASP A 143 -6.58 0.15 -14.21
CA ASP A 143 -6.87 -0.39 -15.54
C ASP A 143 -6.98 -1.92 -15.54
N GLY A 144 -6.04 -2.59 -14.87
CA GLY A 144 -6.07 -4.04 -14.67
C GLY A 144 -7.27 -4.48 -13.85
N ARG A 145 -7.58 -3.74 -12.78
CA ARG A 145 -8.71 -4.01 -11.88
C ARG A 145 -10.04 -3.91 -12.60
N GLU A 146 -10.29 -2.80 -13.30
CA GLU A 146 -11.58 -2.58 -13.97
C GLU A 146 -11.85 -3.61 -15.06
N ARG A 147 -10.80 -4.04 -15.77
CA ARG A 147 -10.88 -5.12 -16.75
C ARG A 147 -11.27 -6.45 -16.12
N HIS A 148 -10.65 -6.79 -14.99
CA HIS A 148 -10.93 -8.04 -14.29
C HIS A 148 -12.33 -8.05 -13.67
N LEU A 149 -12.69 -6.97 -12.97
CA LEU A 149 -14.01 -6.83 -12.35
C LEU A 149 -15.14 -6.81 -13.38
N ALA A 150 -14.94 -6.19 -14.55
CA ALA A 150 -15.90 -6.27 -15.64
C ALA A 150 -16.08 -7.70 -16.15
N SER A 151 -15.00 -8.48 -16.23
CA SER A 151 -15.09 -9.89 -16.62
C SER A 151 -15.79 -10.75 -15.55
N ILE A 152 -15.57 -10.48 -14.26
CA ILE A 152 -16.29 -11.19 -13.19
C ILE A 152 -17.77 -10.86 -13.27
N GLU A 153 -18.12 -9.58 -13.32
CA GLU A 153 -19.51 -9.11 -13.34
C GLU A 153 -20.33 -9.71 -14.49
N GLN A 154 -19.73 -9.83 -15.68
CA GLN A 154 -20.39 -10.47 -16.84
C GLN A 154 -20.62 -11.98 -16.67
N ARG A 155 -19.87 -12.64 -15.77
CA ARG A 155 -19.90 -14.09 -15.54
C ARG A 155 -20.58 -14.48 -14.23
N THR A 156 -20.89 -13.51 -13.38
CA THR A 156 -21.58 -13.71 -12.11
C THR A 156 -23.10 -13.62 -12.32
N GLY A 157 -23.81 -14.67 -11.91
CA GLY A 157 -25.28 -14.69 -11.90
C GLY A 157 -25.87 -13.97 -10.67
N ALA A 158 -27.18 -14.07 -10.50
CA ALA A 158 -27.87 -13.51 -9.32
C ALA A 158 -27.36 -14.07 -7.98
N ILE A 159 -26.82 -15.30 -8.02
CA ILE A 159 -26.21 -15.98 -6.88
C ILE A 159 -24.76 -16.29 -7.26
N SER A 160 -23.81 -15.90 -6.41
CA SER A 160 -22.40 -16.24 -6.59
C SER A 160 -22.15 -17.71 -6.27
N SER A 161 -21.40 -18.41 -7.10
CA SER A 161 -21.04 -19.82 -6.89
C SER A 161 -19.83 -19.97 -5.95
N THR A 162 -19.88 -20.92 -5.01
CA THR A 162 -18.71 -21.29 -4.20
C THR A 162 -17.81 -22.32 -4.88
N ASP A 163 -18.29 -22.95 -5.97
CA ASP A 163 -17.50 -23.90 -6.74
C ASP A 163 -16.43 -23.17 -7.54
N GLY A 164 -15.15 -23.40 -7.22
CA GLY A 164 -14.00 -22.81 -7.90
C GLY A 164 -13.89 -23.14 -9.39
N GLN A 165 -14.59 -24.17 -9.88
CA GLN A 165 -14.66 -24.51 -11.31
C GLN A 165 -15.75 -23.75 -12.06
N HIS A 166 -16.60 -22.99 -11.36
CA HIS A 166 -17.67 -22.21 -11.99
C HIS A 166 -17.10 -21.11 -12.91
N ILE A 167 -17.78 -20.83 -14.02
CA ILE A 167 -17.31 -19.88 -15.05
C ILE A 167 -16.97 -18.48 -14.50
N GLN A 168 -17.59 -18.07 -13.40
CA GLN A 168 -17.32 -16.80 -12.73
C GLN A 168 -15.87 -16.66 -12.23
N HIS A 169 -15.20 -17.77 -11.91
CA HIS A 169 -13.81 -17.78 -11.44
C HIS A 169 -12.80 -17.88 -12.59
N ASN A 170 -13.28 -18.00 -13.83
CA ASN A 170 -12.47 -17.99 -15.04
C ASN A 170 -12.54 -16.60 -15.71
N SER A 171 -12.11 -15.57 -14.98
CA SER A 171 -12.15 -14.18 -15.42
C SER A 171 -10.92 -13.78 -16.24
N ILE A 172 -11.02 -12.68 -16.99
CA ILE A 172 -9.88 -12.10 -17.69
C ILE A 172 -8.83 -11.67 -16.66
N ASN A 173 -7.57 -12.06 -16.91
CA ASN A 173 -6.45 -11.68 -16.06
C ASN A 173 -6.34 -10.15 -15.91
N GLY A 174 -6.37 -9.70 -14.66
CA GLY A 174 -6.27 -8.30 -14.22
C GLY A 174 -4.88 -7.90 -13.75
N ARG A 175 -3.98 -8.87 -13.58
CA ARG A 175 -2.67 -8.71 -12.96
C ARG A 175 -1.86 -7.58 -13.57
N THR A 176 -1.87 -7.49 -14.88
CA THR A 176 -1.03 -6.56 -15.63
C THR A 176 -1.73 -5.23 -15.90
N ASN A 177 -0.98 -4.19 -16.27
CA ASN A 177 -1.57 -2.89 -16.63
C ASN A 177 -2.30 -2.93 -18.00
N HIS A 178 -2.61 -1.77 -18.57
CA HIS A 178 -3.23 -1.66 -19.90
C HIS A 178 -2.47 -2.45 -20.99
N TYR A 179 -1.15 -2.31 -21.03
CA TYR A 179 -0.28 -2.95 -22.05
C TYR A 179 0.13 -4.37 -21.72
N ARG A 180 -0.50 -4.99 -20.72
CA ARG A 180 -0.17 -6.35 -20.26
C ARG A 180 1.25 -6.49 -19.69
N PHE A 181 1.82 -5.39 -19.17
CA PHE A 181 3.06 -5.45 -18.39
C PHE A 181 2.75 -5.71 -16.91
N ASP A 182 3.55 -6.59 -16.30
CA ASP A 182 3.56 -6.80 -14.86
C ASP A 182 4.34 -5.65 -14.21
N MET A 183 3.62 -4.76 -13.51
CA MET A 183 4.22 -3.58 -12.89
C MET A 183 5.13 -3.93 -11.71
N ASN A 184 4.97 -5.09 -11.09
CA ASN A 184 5.89 -5.59 -10.07
C ASN A 184 7.17 -6.22 -10.68
N ARG A 185 7.40 -6.01 -11.98
CA ARG A 185 8.66 -6.30 -12.70
C ARG A 185 9.30 -5.07 -13.31
N ASP A 186 8.73 -3.89 -13.08
CA ASP A 186 9.15 -2.62 -13.70
C ASP A 186 9.66 -1.59 -12.68
N LEU A 187 9.99 -2.01 -11.45
CA LEU A 187 10.46 -1.11 -10.38
C LEU A 187 11.89 -0.56 -10.60
N VAL A 188 12.65 -1.10 -11.55
CA VAL A 188 14.00 -0.63 -11.91
C VAL A 188 13.97 0.16 -13.22
N SER A 189 13.36 -0.39 -14.27
CA SER A 189 13.33 0.21 -15.60
C SER A 189 12.38 1.41 -15.69
N LEU A 190 11.33 1.42 -14.86
CA LEU A 190 10.34 2.50 -14.78
C LEU A 190 9.78 2.87 -16.15
N VAL A 191 9.40 1.87 -16.93
CA VAL A 191 8.81 2.05 -18.28
C VAL A 191 7.34 2.45 -18.17
N THR A 192 6.61 1.89 -17.21
CA THR A 192 5.17 2.13 -17.03
C THR A 192 4.90 3.50 -16.40
N LEU A 193 3.83 4.17 -16.85
CA LEU A 193 3.45 5.48 -16.33
C LEU A 193 3.12 5.43 -14.83
N GLU A 194 2.49 4.34 -14.41
CA GLU A 194 2.08 4.11 -13.03
C GLU A 194 3.30 4.04 -12.09
N ASN A 195 4.33 3.25 -12.44
CA ASN A 195 5.54 3.16 -11.63
C ASN A 195 6.40 4.43 -11.71
N GLN A 196 6.46 5.11 -12.87
CA GLN A 196 7.13 6.41 -12.97
C GLN A 196 6.50 7.43 -12.02
N ALA A 197 5.17 7.46 -11.94
CA ALA A 197 4.43 8.34 -11.03
C ALA A 197 4.69 7.94 -9.57
N ARG A 198 4.60 6.65 -9.23
CA ARG A 198 4.81 6.16 -7.86
C ARG A 198 6.22 6.41 -7.35
N MET A 199 7.24 6.20 -8.19
CA MET A 199 8.62 6.42 -7.79
C MET A 199 8.92 7.88 -7.47
N LYS A 200 8.20 8.85 -8.06
CA LYS A 200 8.30 10.25 -7.64
C LYS A 200 7.81 10.40 -6.20
N VAL A 201 6.66 9.83 -5.85
CA VAL A 201 6.13 9.87 -4.46
C VAL A 201 7.10 9.19 -3.49
N ILE A 202 7.58 7.98 -3.81
CA ILE A 202 8.52 7.24 -2.94
C ILE A 202 9.82 8.02 -2.73
N THR A 203 10.39 8.59 -3.80
CA THR A 203 11.68 9.31 -3.72
C THR A 203 11.56 10.71 -3.13
N GLU A 204 10.38 11.34 -3.24
CA GLU A 204 10.04 12.59 -2.58
C GLU A 204 9.91 12.38 -1.07
N TRP A 205 9.18 11.36 -0.65
CA TRP A 205 8.89 11.11 0.77
C TRP A 205 9.94 10.31 1.51
N LYS A 206 10.74 9.48 0.83
CA LYS A 206 11.83 8.67 1.39
C LYS A 206 11.39 7.91 2.66
N PRO A 207 10.37 7.04 2.58
CA PRO A 207 9.77 6.45 3.75
C PRO A 207 10.76 5.61 4.56
N HIS A 208 10.50 5.51 5.86
CA HIS A 208 11.21 4.62 6.76
C HIS A 208 10.67 3.19 6.66
N PHE A 209 9.39 3.05 6.30
CA PHE A 209 8.68 1.78 6.18
C PHE A 209 7.82 1.81 4.92
N MET A 210 7.83 0.73 4.15
CA MET A 210 6.97 0.58 2.99
C MET A 210 6.39 -0.82 2.94
N VAL A 211 5.09 -0.91 2.65
CA VAL A 211 4.40 -2.18 2.39
C VAL A 211 3.83 -2.10 0.97
N ASP A 212 4.09 -3.14 0.18
CA ASP A 212 3.34 -3.41 -1.04
C ASP A 212 2.45 -4.64 -0.79
N SER A 213 1.17 -4.38 -0.57
CA SER A 213 0.19 -5.39 -0.19
C SER A 213 -0.31 -6.14 -1.41
N HIS A 214 -0.06 -7.45 -1.40
CA HIS A 214 -0.51 -8.40 -2.40
C HIS A 214 -1.61 -9.33 -1.86
N GLU A 215 -2.39 -9.89 -2.78
CA GLU A 215 -3.27 -11.03 -2.53
C GLU A 215 -2.71 -12.29 -3.21
N MET A 216 -2.81 -13.41 -2.50
CA MET A 216 -2.46 -14.73 -3.04
C MET A 216 -3.73 -15.41 -3.61
N GLY A 217 -3.68 -16.71 -3.89
CA GLY A 217 -4.93 -17.42 -4.23
C GLY A 217 -5.97 -17.34 -3.11
N ALA A 218 -7.26 -17.42 -3.45
CA ALA A 218 -8.37 -17.36 -2.46
C ALA A 218 -8.29 -18.43 -1.34
N LEU A 219 -7.49 -19.49 -1.54
CA LEU A 219 -7.26 -20.57 -0.57
C LEU A 219 -5.83 -20.57 -0.01
N GLU A 220 -5.02 -19.55 -0.31
CA GLU A 220 -3.63 -19.44 0.12
C GLU A 220 -3.50 -18.50 1.31
N GLY A 221 -2.45 -18.72 2.12
CA GLY A 221 -2.09 -17.82 3.21
C GLY A 221 -1.35 -16.57 2.72
N TYR A 222 -1.01 -15.68 3.65
CA TYR A 222 -0.22 -14.49 3.35
C TYR A 222 1.27 -14.75 3.47
N LEU A 223 2.04 -14.24 2.49
CA LEU A 223 3.49 -14.25 2.58
C LEU A 223 3.97 -13.08 3.46
N MET A 224 4.83 -13.38 4.43
CA MET A 224 5.47 -12.39 5.31
C MET A 224 6.99 -12.40 5.17
N ASP A 225 7.62 -11.29 5.56
CA ASP A 225 9.06 -11.24 5.83
C ASP A 225 9.40 -12.11 7.07
N PRO A 226 10.65 -12.59 7.21
CA PRO A 226 11.80 -12.36 6.31
C PRO A 226 11.86 -13.35 5.12
N PRO A 227 12.62 -13.01 4.06
CA PRO A 227 12.89 -13.92 2.95
C PRO A 227 13.81 -15.08 3.36
N ARG A 228 13.79 -16.19 2.60
CA ARG A 228 14.79 -17.25 2.75
C ARG A 228 16.15 -16.87 2.21
N GLN A 229 17.15 -17.62 2.66
CA GLN A 229 18.49 -17.62 2.09
C GLN A 229 18.50 -18.13 0.62
N PRO A 230 19.47 -17.66 -0.20
CA PRO A 230 20.46 -16.62 0.11
C PRO A 230 19.87 -15.20 0.05
N LEU A 231 20.34 -14.34 0.96
CA LEU A 231 19.99 -12.90 0.95
C LEU A 231 20.95 -12.12 0.04
N ASN A 232 20.49 -10.98 -0.49
CA ASN A 232 21.37 -10.11 -1.25
C ASN A 232 22.47 -9.53 -0.33
N PRO A 233 23.77 -9.75 -0.65
CA PRO A 233 24.87 -9.34 0.22
C PRO A 233 25.01 -7.82 0.34
N LEU A 234 24.37 -7.05 -0.55
CA LEU A 234 24.36 -5.59 -0.52
C LEU A 234 23.34 -5.02 0.45
N PHE A 235 22.42 -5.83 1.00
CA PHE A 235 21.48 -5.30 1.99
C PHE A 235 22.19 -4.93 3.29
N PRO A 236 22.00 -3.69 3.79
CA PRO A 236 22.50 -3.32 5.10
C PRO A 236 21.92 -4.22 6.19
N LYS A 237 22.76 -4.66 7.14
CA LYS A 237 22.32 -5.47 8.29
C LYS A 237 21.17 -4.83 9.07
N LYS A 238 21.13 -3.49 9.15
CA LYS A 238 20.03 -2.75 9.79
C LYS A 238 18.70 -2.92 9.05
N ASN A 239 18.70 -2.97 7.72
CA ASN A 239 17.47 -3.23 6.95
C ASN A 239 16.97 -4.66 7.20
N LEU A 240 17.88 -5.64 7.21
CA LEU A 240 17.52 -7.03 7.51
C LEU A 240 16.93 -7.18 8.92
N HIS A 241 17.50 -6.50 9.92
CA HIS A 241 16.95 -6.48 11.27
C HIS A 241 15.52 -5.93 11.32
N TRP A 242 15.24 -4.80 10.66
CA TRP A 242 13.90 -4.23 10.65
C TRP A 242 12.90 -5.07 9.85
N ARG A 243 13.30 -5.66 8.72
CA ARG A 243 12.44 -6.60 7.96
C ARG A 243 12.01 -7.79 8.83
N GLU A 244 12.96 -8.38 9.56
CA GLU A 244 12.66 -9.46 10.49
C GLU A 244 11.72 -9.01 11.62
N GLN A 245 11.98 -7.85 12.23
CA GLN A 245 11.10 -7.31 13.28
C GLN A 245 9.68 -7.07 12.77
N TYR A 246 9.52 -6.42 11.61
CA TYR A 246 8.20 -6.18 11.03
C TYR A 246 7.48 -7.47 10.66
N GLY A 247 8.21 -8.47 10.15
CA GLY A 247 7.66 -9.80 9.88
C GLY A 247 7.10 -10.47 11.13
N PHE A 248 7.82 -10.41 12.26
CA PHE A 248 7.35 -10.94 13.54
C PHE A 248 6.14 -10.18 14.08
N ASP A 249 6.11 -8.84 13.97
CA ASP A 249 4.98 -8.04 14.43
C ASP A 249 3.72 -8.32 13.61
N GLN A 250 3.87 -8.52 12.29
CA GLN A 250 2.78 -8.92 11.40
C GLN A 250 2.27 -10.33 11.72
N ALA A 251 3.18 -11.29 11.91
CA ALA A 251 2.86 -12.66 12.32
C ALA A 251 2.08 -12.70 13.64
N ALA A 252 2.52 -11.95 14.65
CA ALA A 252 1.84 -11.88 15.95
C ALA A 252 0.42 -11.28 15.83
N ALA A 253 0.23 -10.30 14.93
CA ALA A 253 -1.10 -9.75 14.66
C ALA A 253 -2.01 -10.80 13.99
N PHE A 254 -1.49 -11.58 13.04
CA PHE A 254 -2.23 -12.66 12.41
C PHE A 254 -2.57 -13.78 13.40
N ASP A 255 -1.63 -14.18 14.26
CA ASP A 255 -1.84 -15.18 15.31
C ASP A 255 -2.98 -14.77 16.25
N ALA A 256 -3.06 -13.48 16.63
CA ALA A 256 -4.13 -12.96 17.48
C ALA A 256 -5.53 -13.09 16.85
N HIS A 257 -5.61 -13.19 15.53
CA HIS A 257 -6.85 -13.41 14.78
C HIS A 257 -7.04 -14.86 14.28
N GLY A 258 -6.06 -15.74 14.53
CA GLY A 258 -6.07 -17.12 14.03
C GLY A 258 -5.92 -17.23 12.51
N TRP A 259 -5.27 -16.25 11.86
CA TRP A 259 -5.07 -16.24 10.42
C TRP A 259 -3.78 -16.94 10.02
N SER A 260 -3.84 -17.76 8.98
CA SER A 260 -2.68 -18.46 8.44
C SER A 260 -1.78 -17.53 7.63
N TYR A 261 -0.48 -17.66 7.83
CA TYR A 261 0.58 -17.01 7.05
C TYR A 261 1.76 -17.97 6.89
N TYR A 262 2.69 -17.62 6.00
CA TYR A 262 3.96 -18.31 5.86
C TYR A 262 5.09 -17.30 5.66
N ALA A 263 6.29 -17.67 6.09
CA ALA A 263 7.51 -16.88 5.92
C ALA A 263 8.63 -17.80 5.42
N LYS A 264 9.68 -17.21 4.84
CA LYS A 264 10.86 -17.90 4.27
C LYS A 264 10.58 -18.77 3.03
N ASP A 265 9.51 -19.55 2.92
CA ASP A 265 9.31 -20.57 1.85
C ASP A 265 9.76 -20.16 0.43
N TRP A 266 8.93 -19.45 -0.32
CA TRP A 266 9.29 -18.96 -1.66
C TRP A 266 9.70 -17.49 -1.66
N ASN A 267 9.62 -16.80 -0.51
CA ASN A 267 10.04 -15.41 -0.37
C ASN A 267 11.54 -15.32 -0.60
N VAL A 268 11.91 -14.98 -1.83
CA VAL A 268 13.29 -14.80 -2.23
C VAL A 268 13.59 -13.33 -2.33
N ASP A 269 14.77 -12.98 -1.86
CA ASP A 269 15.29 -11.65 -2.07
C ASP A 269 15.82 -11.52 -3.50
N PHE A 270 15.75 -10.33 -4.09
CA PHE A 270 16.39 -10.09 -5.39
C PHE A 270 17.91 -10.14 -5.20
N ALA A 271 18.51 -11.29 -5.49
CA ALA A 271 19.94 -11.51 -5.43
C ALA A 271 20.49 -11.65 -6.87
N PRO A 272 21.34 -10.72 -7.34
CA PRO A 272 22.00 -10.84 -8.64
C PRO A 272 23.17 -11.83 -8.56
N ILE A 273 22.88 -13.09 -8.24
CA ILE A 273 23.86 -14.19 -8.25
C ILE A 273 23.48 -15.20 -9.33
#